data_AF-A0A925NI65-F1
#
_entry.id   AF-A0A925NI65-F1
#
_cell.length_a   1.000
_cell.length_b   1.000
_cell.length_c   1.000
_cell.angle_alpha   90.00
_cell.angle_beta   90.00
_cell.angle_gamma   90.00
#
_symmetry.space_group_name_H-M   'P 1'
#
loop_
_entity.id
_entity.type
_entity.pdbx_description
1 polymer ?
#
loop_
_entity_poly.entity_id
_entity_poly.type
_entity_poly.pdbx_seq_one_letter_code
_entity_poly.pdbx_strand_id
1 'polypeptide(L)'
;MNSTTQATAAAASKRRRVQREEEEYLTPYEAADLSGEQWEFKIVRANTDYFKNKNKLSNVLAEETLAGWTLIEKFDDSRIRLKRPISAREKDSSLKTDPYRSEVGISEMQLIGLVTIGLVGLLASLIIITGVCSGVLVFQFK
;
A
#
# COMPACT_ATOMS: atom_id res chain seq x y z
N MET A 1 4.91 -29.45 -3.92
CA MET A 1 4.66 -28.02 -3.70
C MET A 1 3.28 -27.87 -3.06
N ASN A 2 3.09 -27.04 -2.01
CA ASN A 2 1.85 -26.29 -1.66
C ASN A 2 1.47 -26.19 -0.16
N SER A 3 2.17 -26.81 0.80
CA SER A 3 1.78 -26.68 2.23
C SER A 3 2.22 -25.35 2.86
N THR A 4 3.44 -24.88 2.59
CA THR A 4 3.99 -23.67 3.20
C THR A 4 3.30 -22.39 2.70
N THR A 5 3.00 -22.33 1.40
CA THR A 5 2.32 -21.18 0.76
C THR A 5 0.89 -21.00 1.26
N GLN A 6 0.18 -22.10 1.53
CA GLN A 6 -1.18 -22.05 2.07
C GLN A 6 -1.19 -21.57 3.53
N ALA A 7 -0.23 -22.00 4.35
CA ALA A 7 -0.10 -21.58 5.74
C ALA A 7 0.21 -20.08 5.88
N THR A 8 1.07 -19.52 5.03
CA THR A 8 1.39 -18.08 5.04
C THR A 8 0.22 -17.22 4.57
N ALA A 9 -0.52 -17.67 3.56
CA ALA A 9 -1.71 -16.96 3.05
C ALA A 9 -2.85 -16.93 4.09
N ALA A 10 -3.07 -18.05 4.80
CA ALA A 10 -4.08 -18.14 5.86
C ALA A 10 -3.72 -17.30 7.10
N ALA A 11 -2.43 -17.21 7.45
CA ALA A 11 -1.97 -16.35 8.54
C ALA A 11 -2.12 -14.85 8.19
N ALA A 12 -1.81 -14.47 6.95
CA ALA A 12 -1.95 -13.09 6.47
C ALA A 12 -3.42 -12.65 6.41
N SER A 13 -4.33 -13.50 5.93
CA SER A 13 -5.77 -13.19 5.88
C SER A 13 -6.36 -13.06 7.29
N LYS A 14 -5.97 -13.92 8.23
CA LYS A 14 -6.39 -13.86 9.62
C LYS A 14 -5.92 -12.56 10.29
N ARG A 15 -4.68 -12.14 10.04
CA ARG A 15 -4.13 -10.88 10.59
C ARG A 15 -4.84 -9.64 10.04
N ARG A 16 -5.15 -9.62 8.74
CA ARG A 16 -5.96 -8.56 8.11
C ARG A 16 -7.38 -8.50 8.69
N ARG A 17 -7.97 -9.65 9.00
CA ARG A 17 -9.31 -9.72 9.59
C ARG A 17 -9.32 -9.21 11.03
N VAL A 18 -8.38 -9.65 11.86
CA VAL A 18 -8.23 -9.15 13.23
C VAL A 18 -7.98 -7.65 13.25
N GLN A 19 -7.13 -7.13 12.36
CA GLN A 19 -6.87 -5.68 12.28
C GLN A 19 -8.11 -4.89 11.84
N ARG A 20 -8.98 -5.48 11.00
CA ARG A 20 -10.27 -4.88 10.62
C ARG A 20 -11.24 -4.88 11.80
N GLU A 21 -11.31 -5.99 12.54
CA GLU A 21 -12.15 -6.13 13.73
C GLU A 21 -11.72 -5.14 14.85
N GLU A 22 -10.40 -4.93 15.05
CA GLU A 22 -9.87 -3.91 15.96
C GLU A 22 -10.23 -2.48 15.52
N GLU A 23 -10.19 -2.20 14.22
CA GLU A 23 -10.57 -0.91 13.64
C GLU A 23 -12.08 -0.64 13.80
N GLU A 24 -12.93 -1.66 13.69
CA GLU A 24 -14.39 -1.57 13.92
C GLU A 24 -14.70 -1.25 15.39
N TYR A 25 -13.92 -1.79 16.33
CA TYR A 25 -14.12 -1.56 17.77
C TYR A 25 -13.70 -0.17 18.24
N LEU A 26 -12.75 0.47 17.55
CA LEU A 26 -12.24 1.81 17.89
C LEU A 26 -13.08 2.96 17.33
N THR A 27 -14.15 2.67 16.57
CA THR A 27 -15.04 3.70 16.00
C THR A 27 -16.50 3.51 16.38
N PRO A 28 -16.88 3.64 17.66
CA PRO A 28 -18.28 3.86 17.98
C PRO A 28 -18.65 5.28 17.55
N TYR A 29 -19.35 5.41 16.41
CA TYR A 29 -20.01 6.66 16.07
C TYR A 29 -21.34 6.72 16.81
N GLU A 30 -21.56 7.78 17.58
CA GLU A 30 -22.88 8.04 18.16
C GLU A 30 -23.84 8.47 17.05
N ALA A 31 -25.11 8.04 17.11
CA ALA A 31 -26.12 8.37 16.11
C ALA A 31 -26.29 9.88 15.86
N ALA A 32 -25.86 10.72 16.81
CA ALA A 32 -25.80 12.17 16.69
C ALA A 32 -24.84 12.65 15.59
N ASP A 33 -23.68 12.00 15.40
CA ASP A 33 -22.69 12.34 14.37
C ASP A 33 -23.16 11.97 12.94
N LEU A 34 -24.18 11.12 12.83
CA LEU A 34 -24.78 10.70 11.56
C LEU A 34 -25.97 11.59 11.13
N SER A 35 -26.42 12.51 12.00
CA SER A 35 -27.74 13.14 11.88
C SER A 35 -27.78 14.60 11.39
N GLY A 36 -26.66 15.33 11.43
CA GLY A 36 -26.63 16.76 11.08
C GLY A 36 -26.19 17.08 9.65
N GLU A 37 -25.25 16.31 9.11
CA GLU A 37 -24.66 16.48 7.79
C GLU A 37 -24.29 15.10 7.26
N GLN A 38 -24.71 14.76 6.05
CA GLN A 38 -24.41 13.45 5.48
C GLN A 38 -22.93 13.40 5.08
N TRP A 39 -22.09 12.89 5.97
CA TRP A 39 -20.65 12.72 5.75
C TRP A 39 -20.30 11.30 5.35
N GLU A 40 -19.32 11.17 4.46
CA GLU A 40 -18.68 9.90 4.12
C GLU A 40 -17.28 9.84 4.70
N PHE A 41 -16.84 8.63 5.02
CA PHE A 41 -15.50 8.37 5.55
C PHE A 41 -14.83 7.28 4.73
N LYS A 42 -13.52 7.42 4.54
CA LYS A 42 -12.69 6.35 4.02
C LYS A 42 -11.35 6.26 4.71
N ILE A 43 -10.76 5.07 4.69
CA ILE A 43 -9.39 4.82 5.15
C ILE A 43 -8.56 4.47 3.91
N VAL A 44 -7.55 5.30 3.65
CA VAL A 44 -6.56 5.03 2.59
C VAL A 44 -5.37 4.33 3.23
N ARG A 45 -5.00 3.18 2.67
CA ARG A 45 -3.95 2.28 3.15
C ARG A 45 -2.79 2.24 2.17
N ALA A 46 -1.59 1.98 2.68
CA ALA A 46 -0.42 1.67 1.90
C ALA A 46 0.27 0.42 2.46
N ASN A 47 0.89 -0.38 1.61
CA ASN A 47 1.62 -1.59 2.03
C ASN A 47 2.97 -1.29 2.70
N THR A 48 3.38 -0.02 2.74
CA THR A 48 4.66 0.46 3.29
C THR A 48 4.40 1.75 4.08
N ASP A 49 5.44 2.27 4.75
CA ASP A 49 5.44 3.58 5.45
C ASP A 49 5.34 4.77 4.46
N TYR A 50 4.38 4.71 3.54
CA TYR A 50 4.24 5.63 2.41
C TYR A 50 3.97 7.07 2.88
N PHE A 51 3.20 7.23 3.95
CA PHE A 51 2.82 8.52 4.53
C PHE A 51 3.87 9.10 5.49
N LYS A 52 4.96 8.36 5.77
CA LYS A 52 6.12 8.89 6.51
C LYS A 52 6.79 10.03 5.75
N ASN A 53 6.78 9.96 4.41
CA ASN A 53 7.28 11.02 3.57
C ASN A 53 6.20 12.09 3.35
N LYS A 54 6.44 13.29 3.88
CA LYS A 54 5.50 14.43 3.80
C LYS A 54 5.10 14.79 2.36
N ASN A 55 6.01 14.66 1.39
CA ASN A 55 5.71 14.96 -0.02
C ASN A 55 4.72 13.93 -0.60
N LYS A 56 4.92 12.65 -0.27
CA LYS A 56 4.00 11.58 -0.69
C LYS A 56 2.62 11.75 -0.07
N LEU A 57 2.56 12.07 1.22
CA LEU A 57 1.31 12.38 1.90
C LEU A 57 0.61 13.59 1.25
N SER A 58 1.33 14.69 1.02
CA SER A 58 0.78 15.89 0.39
C SER A 58 0.24 15.61 -1.02
N ASN A 59 0.92 14.78 -1.81
CA ASN A 59 0.47 14.41 -3.14
C ASN A 59 -0.84 13.62 -3.09
N VAL A 60 -0.92 12.61 -2.20
CA VAL A 60 -2.17 11.84 -2.02
C VAL A 60 -3.30 12.77 -1.56
N LEU A 61 -3.05 13.65 -0.59
CA LEU A 61 -4.07 14.59 -0.13
C LEU A 61 -4.51 15.55 -1.25
N ALA A 62 -3.60 16.02 -2.09
CA ALA A 62 -3.94 16.88 -3.23
C ALA A 62 -4.86 16.17 -4.22
N GLU A 63 -4.57 14.91 -4.56
CA GLU A 63 -5.43 14.10 -5.43
C GLU A 63 -6.80 13.83 -4.79
N GLU A 64 -6.83 13.52 -3.49
CA GLU A 64 -8.05 13.21 -2.76
C GLU A 64 -8.94 14.45 -2.56
N THR A 65 -8.32 15.63 -2.42
CA THR A 65 -9.02 16.92 -2.33
C THR A 65 -9.82 17.22 -3.60
N LEU A 66 -9.37 16.76 -4.77
CA LEU A 66 -10.13 16.90 -6.03
C LEU A 66 -11.50 16.20 -5.96
N ALA A 67 -11.60 15.13 -5.18
CA ALA A 67 -12.84 14.38 -4.93
C ALA A 67 -13.59 14.86 -3.68
N GLY A 68 -13.19 16.00 -3.10
CA GLY A 68 -13.79 16.58 -1.92
C GLY A 68 -13.37 15.92 -0.60
N TRP A 69 -12.40 15.01 -0.61
CA TRP A 69 -11.90 14.37 0.59
C TRP A 69 -10.95 15.30 1.37
N THR A 70 -11.14 15.35 2.69
CA THR A 70 -10.34 16.13 3.63
C THR A 70 -9.77 15.20 4.70
N LEU A 71 -8.50 15.39 5.06
CA LEU A 71 -7.85 14.62 6.13
C LEU A 71 -8.50 14.90 7.48
N ILE A 72 -8.83 13.83 8.20
CA ILE A 72 -9.28 13.89 9.60
C ILE A 72 -8.16 13.45 10.52
N GLU A 73 -7.58 12.30 10.22
CA GLU A 73 -6.71 11.59 11.15
C GLU A 73 -5.68 10.76 10.39
N LYS A 74 -4.49 10.65 10.96
CA LYS A 74 -3.42 9.77 10.49
C LYS A 74 -3.17 8.71 11.56
N PHE A 75 -3.59 7.47 11.32
CA PHE A 75 -3.40 6.37 12.28
C PHE A 75 -1.94 6.03 12.48
N ASP A 76 -1.21 5.91 11.37
CA ASP A 76 0.19 5.52 11.33
C ASP A 76 0.84 6.01 10.02
N ASP A 77 2.03 5.52 9.68
CA ASP A 77 2.72 5.88 8.42
C ASP A 77 2.18 5.15 7.18
N SER A 78 1.18 4.30 7.35
CA SER A 78 0.56 3.46 6.31
C SER A 78 -0.95 3.66 6.15
N ARG A 79 -1.64 4.34 7.06
CA ARG A 79 -3.09 4.52 7.08
C ARG A 79 -3.50 5.95 7.45
N ILE A 80 -4.38 6.54 6.65
CA ILE A 80 -5.01 7.85 6.90
C ILE A 80 -6.54 7.76 6.76
N ARG A 81 -7.26 8.51 7.58
CA ARG A 81 -8.73 8.67 7.51
C ARG A 81 -9.10 9.99 6.89
N LEU A 82 -9.99 9.95 5.91
CA LEU A 82 -10.52 11.11 5.20
C LEU A 82 -12.04 11.21 5.41
N LYS A 83 -12.59 12.43 5.39
CA LYS A 83 -14.03 12.70 5.28
C LYS A 83 -14.37 13.52 4.05
N ARG A 84 -15.58 13.36 3.54
CA ARG A 84 -16.17 14.27 2.54
C ARG A 84 -17.68 14.40 2.73
N PRO A 85 -18.30 15.51 2.31
CA PRO A 85 -19.76 15.60 2.31
C PRO A 85 -20.34 14.76 1.16
N ILE A 86 -21.52 14.16 1.35
CA ILE A 86 -22.20 13.37 0.29
C ILE A 86 -22.48 14.21 -0.96
N SER A 87 -22.68 15.53 -0.82
CA SER A 87 -22.86 16.44 -1.97
C SER A 87 -21.67 16.44 -2.93
N ALA A 88 -20.46 16.07 -2.49
CA ALA A 88 -19.30 15.95 -3.35
C ALA A 88 -19.45 14.82 -4.40
N ARG A 89 -20.32 13.83 -4.14
CA ARG A 89 -20.57 12.70 -5.06
C ARG A 89 -21.08 13.13 -6.43
N GLU A 90 -21.76 14.27 -6.52
CA GLU A 90 -22.29 14.78 -7.80
C GLU A 90 -21.18 14.99 -8.84
N LYS A 91 -19.95 15.26 -8.38
CA LYS A 91 -18.79 15.49 -9.24
C LYS A 91 -17.96 14.24 -9.48
N ASP A 92 -18.27 13.11 -8.84
CA ASP A 92 -17.47 11.88 -8.91
C ASP A 92 -17.31 11.39 -10.37
N SER A 93 -18.36 11.52 -11.20
CA SER A 93 -18.36 11.11 -12.60
C SER A 93 -17.40 11.93 -13.49
N SER A 94 -16.98 13.11 -13.05
CA SER A 94 -16.09 14.00 -13.79
C SER A 94 -14.60 13.80 -13.45
N LEU A 95 -14.31 12.97 -12.46
CA LEU A 95 -12.96 12.76 -11.96
C LEU A 95 -12.20 11.74 -12.81
N LYS A 96 -10.90 11.99 -12.99
CA LYS A 96 -10.00 11.06 -13.71
C LYS A 96 -9.62 9.84 -12.88
N THR A 97 -9.80 9.90 -11.57
CA THR A 97 -9.35 8.88 -10.62
C THR A 97 -10.52 8.44 -9.78
N ASP A 98 -10.56 7.15 -9.45
CA ASP A 98 -11.57 6.58 -8.57
C ASP A 98 -11.59 7.28 -7.19
N PRO A 99 -12.70 7.94 -6.82
CA PRO A 99 -12.87 8.61 -5.53
C PRO A 99 -12.87 7.64 -4.35
N TYR A 100 -13.23 6.38 -4.57
CA TYR A 100 -13.33 5.37 -3.52
C TYR A 100 -12.09 4.48 -3.41
N ARG A 101 -11.00 4.82 -4.11
CA ARG A 101 -9.73 4.11 -3.94
C ARG A 101 -9.30 4.18 -2.47
N SER A 102 -8.92 3.02 -1.95
CA SER A 102 -8.53 2.80 -0.55
C SER A 102 -7.09 2.30 -0.41
N GLU A 103 -6.36 2.14 -1.52
CA GLU A 103 -4.98 1.67 -1.54
C GLU A 103 -4.10 2.61 -2.38
N VAL A 104 -2.91 2.95 -1.86
CA VAL A 104 -1.90 3.77 -2.54
C VAL A 104 -0.50 3.19 -2.38
N GLY A 105 0.38 3.54 -3.32
CA GLY A 105 1.77 3.09 -3.34
C GLY A 105 1.97 1.81 -4.14
N ILE A 106 3.05 1.09 -3.82
CA ILE A 106 3.46 -0.12 -4.53
C ILE A 106 2.62 -1.30 -4.02
N SER A 107 2.05 -2.08 -4.95
CA SER A 107 1.32 -3.29 -4.57
C SER A 107 2.27 -4.35 -4.00
N GLU A 108 1.77 -5.25 -3.14
CA GLU A 108 2.58 -6.34 -2.57
C GLU A 108 3.28 -7.15 -3.67
N MET A 109 2.58 -7.41 -4.79
CA MET A 109 3.13 -8.17 -5.91
C MET A 109 4.25 -7.42 -6.65
N GLN A 110 4.11 -6.10 -6.83
CA GLN A 110 5.17 -5.30 -7.42
C GLN A 110 6.42 -5.25 -6.53
N LEU A 111 6.23 -5.12 -5.22
CA LEU A 111 7.34 -5.14 -4.26
C LEU A 111 8.07 -6.49 -4.28
N ILE A 112 7.33 -7.60 -4.23
CA ILE A 112 7.89 -8.95 -4.32
C ILE A 112 8.63 -9.14 -5.64
N GLY A 113 8.05 -8.68 -6.75
CA GLY A 113 8.66 -8.76 -8.07
C GLY A 113 10.01 -8.03 -8.13
N LEU A 114 10.06 -6.77 -7.68
CA LEU A 114 11.28 -5.97 -7.66
C LEU A 114 12.39 -6.60 -6.80
N VAL A 115 12.04 -7.09 -5.61
CA VAL A 115 12.99 -7.77 -4.71
C VAL A 115 13.50 -9.07 -5.34
N THR A 116 12.61 -9.86 -5.95
CA THR A 116 12.97 -11.13 -6.59
C THR A 116 13.91 -10.90 -7.78
N ILE A 117 13.59 -9.93 -8.64
CA ILE A 117 14.45 -9.57 -9.78
C ILE A 117 15.81 -9.09 -9.30
N GLY A 118 15.86 -8.25 -8.26
CA GLY A 118 17.11 -7.77 -7.67
C GLY A 118 17.98 -8.92 -7.15
N LEU A 119 17.37 -9.88 -6.44
CA LEU A 119 18.10 -11.03 -5.88
C LEU A 119 18.63 -11.96 -6.99
N VAL A 120 17.81 -12.26 -8.00
CA VAL A 120 18.20 -13.09 -9.14
C VAL A 120 19.31 -12.41 -9.95
N GLY A 121 19.20 -11.10 -10.20
CA GLY A 121 20.23 -10.32 -10.89
C GLY A 121 21.55 -10.35 -10.13
N LEU A 122 21.52 -10.21 -8.80
CA LEU A 122 22.71 -10.28 -7.96
C LEU A 122 23.36 -11.67 -8.01
N LEU A 123 22.58 -12.74 -7.92
CA LEU A 123 23.09 -14.11 -8.05
C LEU A 123 23.68 -14.37 -9.44
N ALA A 124 23.02 -13.92 -10.51
CA ALA A 124 23.53 -14.04 -11.87
C ALA A 124 24.86 -13.29 -12.05
N SER A 125 24.96 -12.08 -11.49
CA SER A 125 26.21 -11.30 -11.53
C SER A 125 27.37 -12.02 -10.83
N LEU A 126 27.13 -12.64 -9.68
CA LEU A 126 28.14 -13.44 -8.96
C LEU A 126 28.60 -14.66 -9.76
N ILE A 127 27.67 -15.34 -10.43
CA ILE A 127 28.00 -16.49 -11.29
C ILE A 127 28.85 -16.04 -12.48
N ILE A 128 28.50 -14.91 -13.12
CA ILE A 128 29.27 -14.37 -14.24
C ILE A 128 30.67 -13.96 -13.77
N ILE A 129 30.78 -13.25 -12.64
CA ILE A 129 32.07 -12.81 -12.09
C ILE A 129 32.97 -14.00 -11.75
N THR A 130 32.43 -15.03 -11.08
CA THR A 130 33.21 -16.23 -10.73
C THR A 130 33.61 -17.04 -11.97
N GLY A 131 32.73 -17.14 -12.96
CA GLY A 131 33.03 -17.77 -14.26
C GLY A 131 34.14 -17.04 -15.02
N VAL A 132 34.07 -15.71 -15.10
CA VAL A 132 35.09 -14.88 -15.76
C VAL A 132 36.43 -14.95 -15.01
N CYS A 133 36.44 -14.84 -13.68
CA CYS A 133 37.67 -14.99 -12.88
C CYS A 133 38.33 -16.36 -13.08
N SER A 134 37.54 -17.43 -13.11
CA SER A 134 38.05 -18.80 -13.35
C SER A 134 38.64 -18.95 -14.75
N GLY A 135 37.98 -18.38 -15.78
CA GLY A 135 38.48 -18.41 -17.16
C GLY A 135 39.77 -17.61 -17.37
N VAL A 136 39.89 -16.44 -16.74
CA VAL A 136 41.11 -15.61 -16.79
C VAL A 136 42.29 -16.30 -16.10
N LEU A 137 42.07 -16.95 -14.97
CA LEU A 137 43.11 -17.74 -14.28
C LEU A 137 43.61 -18.90 -15.15
N VAL A 138 42.72 -19.66 -15.79
CA VAL A 138 43.12 -20.78 -16.66
C VAL A 138 43.92 -20.30 -17.87
N PHE A 139 43.63 -19.11 -18.42
CA PHE A 139 44.37 -18.54 -19.56
C PHE A 139 45.77 -18.04 -19.19
N GLN A 140 45.98 -17.56 -17.96
CA GLN A 140 47.31 -17.08 -17.50
C GLN A 140 48.29 -18.20 -17.15
N PHE A 141 47.80 -19.42 -16.90
CA PHE A 141 48.62 -20.58 -16.55
C PHE A 141 48.93 -21.50 -17.74
N LYS A 142 48.55 -21.13 -18.97
CA LYS A 142 48.74 -21.91 -20.19
C LYS A 142 49.55 -21.15 -21.22
#